data_AF-A0A317KSJ2-F1
#
_entry.id   AF-A0A317KSJ2-F1
#
_cell.length_a   1.000
_cell.length_b   1.000
_cell.length_c   1.000
_cell.angle_alpha   90.00
_cell.angle_beta   90.00
_cell.angle_gamma   90.00
#
_symmetry.space_group_name_H-M   'P 1'
#
loop_
_entity.id
_entity.type
_entity.pdbx_description
1 polymer ?
#
loop_
_entity_poly.entity_id
_entity_poly.type
_entity_poly.pdbx_seq_one_letter_code
_entity_poly.pdbx_strand_id
1 'polypeptide(L)' 'MKSIDEIVQRGGKLDIYFHDCQTKEEALNKLSPFEDSLGDKGEVHEKETDDCNWVCIDTGEIVITAFYEKEVM' A
#
# COMPACT_ATOMS: atom_id res chain seq x y z
N MET A 1 -24.85 0.28 3.26
CA MET A 1 -23.41 0.23 2.99
C MET A 1 -22.76 -0.20 4.29
N LYS A 2 -21.97 -1.28 4.33
CA LYS A 2 -21.25 -1.68 5.55
C LYS A 2 -20.02 -0.77 5.71
N SER A 3 -19.63 -0.42 6.94
CA SER A 3 -18.43 0.37 7.17
C SER A 3 -17.17 -0.48 6.92
N ILE A 4 -16.03 0.17 6.67
CA ILE A 4 -14.74 -0.50 6.55
C ILE A 4 -14.42 -1.27 7.84
N ASP A 5 -14.71 -0.68 9.00
CA ASP A 5 -14.53 -1.31 10.29
C ASP A 5 -15.31 -2.62 10.44
N GLU A 6 -16.56 -2.67 9.94
CA GLU A 6 -17.37 -3.89 9.97
C GLU A 6 -16.84 -5.00 9.05
N ILE A 7 -16.15 -4.65 7.96
CA ILE A 7 -15.55 -5.61 7.04
C ILE A 7 -14.34 -6.24 7.71
N VAL A 8 -13.46 -5.42 8.29
CA VAL A 8 -12.26 -5.89 9.01
C VAL A 8 -12.65 -6.74 10.23
N GLN A 9 -13.59 -6.28 11.06
CA GLN A 9 -14.06 -7.02 12.25
C GLN A 9 -14.66 -8.40 11.95
N ARG A 10 -15.07 -8.65 10.70
CA ARG A 10 -15.60 -9.96 10.27
C ARG A 10 -14.54 -10.84 9.61
N GLY A 11 -13.26 -10.47 9.69
CA GLY A 11 -12.15 -11.14 9.03
C GLY A 11 -12.09 -10.87 7.52
N GLY A 12 -12.67 -9.76 7.07
CA GLY A 12 -12.56 -9.31 5.69
C GLY A 12 -11.21 -8.64 5.44
N LYS A 13 -10.67 -8.85 4.23
CA LYS A 13 -9.44 -8.22 3.78
C LYS A 13 -9.75 -6.92 3.02
N LEU A 14 -8.96 -5.88 3.26
CA LEU A 14 -9.02 -4.63 2.50
C LEU A 14 -7.73 -4.46 1.70
N ASP A 15 -7.84 -4.41 0.38
CA ASP A 15 -6.72 -4.09 -0.51
C ASP A 15 -6.94 -2.70 -1.13
N ILE A 16 -5.97 -1.80 -0.99
CA ILE A 16 -5.97 -0.42 -1.52
C ILE A 16 -4.82 -0.27 -2.50
N TYR A 17 -5.08 0.33 -3.66
CA TYR A 17 -4.09 0.51 -4.72
C TYR A 17 -3.99 1.97 -5.19
N PHE A 18 -2.76 2.48 -5.30
CA PHE A 18 -2.43 3.76 -5.93
C PHE A 18 -1.63 3.50 -7.20
N HIS A 19 -2.17 3.85 -8.37
CA HIS A 19 -1.59 3.49 -9.66
C HIS A 19 -0.83 4.62 -10.38
N ASP A 20 -0.90 5.85 -9.87
CA ASP A 20 -0.39 7.05 -10.55
C ASP A 20 0.77 7.71 -9.80
N CYS A 21 1.74 6.93 -9.33
CA CYS A 21 2.98 7.48 -8.80
C CYS A 21 4.05 7.42 -9.90
N GLN A 22 4.76 8.52 -10.14
CA GLN A 22 5.87 8.53 -11.10
C GLN A 22 7.18 8.12 -10.46
N THR A 23 7.32 8.34 -9.16
CA THR A 23 8.55 8.05 -8.42
C THR A 23 8.28 7.23 -7.16
N LYS A 24 9.33 6.59 -6.65
CA LYS A 24 9.30 5.91 -5.35
C LYS A 24 8.92 6.87 -4.22
N GLU A 25 9.41 8.11 -4.28
CA GLU A 25 9.10 9.13 -3.27
C GLU A 25 7.60 9.47 -3.27
N GLU A 26 6.98 9.61 -4.43
CA GLU A 26 5.53 9.82 -4.52
C GLU A 26 4.74 8.63 -3.94
N ALA A 27 5.16 7.40 -4.24
CA ALA A 27 4.55 6.20 -3.70
C ALA A 27 4.67 6.15 -2.16
N LEU A 28 5.85 6.44 -1.60
CA LEU A 28 6.05 6.52 -0.15
C LEU A 28 5.22 7.64 0.49
N ASN A 29 5.12 8.81 -0.15
CA ASN A 29 4.29 9.92 0.33
C ASN A 29 2.80 9.55 0.38
N LYS A 30 2.32 8.70 -0.53
CA LYS A 30 0.95 8.16 -0.47
C LYS A 30 0.77 7.17 0.67
N LEU A 31 1.80 6.41 1.01
CA LEU A 31 1.77 5.40 2.08
C LEU A 31 2.00 5.97 3.47
N SER A 32 2.76 7.06 3.62
CA SER A 32 3.14 7.67 4.90
C SER A 32 1.97 7.90 5.87
N PRO A 33 0.80 8.43 5.46
CA PRO A 33 -0.34 8.60 6.38
C PRO A 33 -0.86 7.28 6.96
N PHE A 34 -0.70 6.18 6.21
CA PHE A 34 -1.12 4.85 6.63
C PHE A 34 -0.06 4.15 7.45
N GLU A 35 1.22 4.38 7.16
CA GLU A 35 2.33 3.90 7.99
C GLU A 35 2.20 4.43 9.43
N ASP A 36 1.94 5.73 9.58
CA ASP A 36 1.71 6.37 10.89
C ASP A 36 0.46 5.81 11.62
N SER A 37 -0.59 5.47 10.85
CA SER A 37 -1.87 5.00 11.41
C SER A 37 -1.87 3.49 11.72
N LEU A 38 -1.16 2.69 10.93
CA LEU A 38 -1.05 1.24 11.08
C LEU A 38 0.10 0.86 12.03
N GLY A 39 1.10 1.73 12.19
CA GLY A 39 2.22 1.58 13.12
C GLY A 39 2.98 0.26 12.92
N ASP A 40 3.42 -0.35 14.03
CA ASP A 40 4.17 -1.62 14.06
C ASP A 40 3.40 -2.86 13.53
N LYS A 41 2.14 -2.70 13.10
CA LYS A 41 1.32 -3.82 12.63
C LYS A 41 1.56 -4.16 11.15
N GLY A 42 2.18 -3.27 10.40
CA GLY A 42 2.42 -3.44 8.97
C GLY A 42 3.87 -3.78 8.66
N GLU A 43 4.09 -4.76 7.80
CA GLU A 43 5.39 -4.95 7.15
C GLU A 43 5.42 -4.19 5.83
N VAL A 44 6.49 -3.43 5.62
CA VAL A 44 6.72 -2.74 4.34
C VAL A 44 7.41 -3.70 3.38
N HIS A 45 6.77 -3.96 2.25
CA HIS A 45 7.35 -4.75 1.17
C HIS A 45 7.59 -3.87 -0.05
N GLU A 46 8.72 -4.09 -0.71
CA GLU A 46 9.04 -3.46 -1.99
C GLU A 46 9.32 -4.56 -3.00
N LYS A 47 8.80 -4.38 -4.22
CA LYS A 47 9.07 -5.28 -5.31
C LYS A 47 9.23 -4.51 -6.60
N GLU A 48 10.28 -4.87 -7.31
CA GLU A 48 10.56 -4.38 -8.64
C GLU A 48 10.11 -5.43 -9.67
N THR A 49 9.45 -5.00 -10.73
CA THR A 49 9.11 -5.85 -11.87
C THR A 49 9.62 -5.23 -13.16
N ASP A 50 9.45 -5.94 -14.28
CA ASP A 50 9.82 -5.43 -15.60
C ASP A 50 8.89 -4.28 -16.05
N ASP A 51 7.63 -4.30 -15.60
CA ASP A 51 6.59 -3.36 -16.02
C ASP A 51 6.40 -2.18 -15.05
N CYS A 52 6.52 -2.43 -13.75
CA CYS A 52 6.33 -1.41 -12.71
C CYS A 52 7.02 -1.79 -11.40
N ASN A 53 7.29 -0.81 -10.56
CA ASN A 53 7.72 -1.05 -9.18
C ASN A 53 6.54 -0.80 -8.24
N TRP A 54 6.58 -1.42 -7.07
CA TRP A 54 5.60 -1.13 -6.04
C TRP A 54 6.16 -1.26 -4.64
N VAL A 55 5.58 -0.48 -3.75
CA VAL A 55 5.77 -0.55 -2.31
C VAL A 55 4.41 -0.79 -1.66
N CYS A 56 4.34 -1.65 -0.66
CA CYS A 56 3.12 -1.88 0.09
C CYS A 56 3.35 -1.96 1.60
N ILE A 57 2.29 -1.67 2.36
CA ILE A 57 2.17 -1.95 3.78
C ILE A 57 1.18 -3.10 3.91
N ASP A 58 1.61 -4.24 4.47
CA ASP A 58 0.79 -5.42 4.70
C ASP A 58 0.65 -5.71 6.20
N THR A 59 -0.58 -5.66 6.72
CA THR A 59 -0.90 -6.02 8.11
C THR A 59 -1.57 -7.39 8.26
N GLY A 60 -1.69 -8.15 7.16
CA GLY A 60 -2.47 -9.37 7.03
C GLY A 60 -3.95 -9.13 6.73
N GLU A 61 -4.55 -8.11 7.34
CA GLU A 61 -5.96 -7.73 7.14
C GLU A 61 -6.12 -6.56 6.16
N ILE A 62 -5.14 -5.66 6.11
CA ILE A 62 -5.13 -4.48 5.25
C ILE A 62 -3.83 -4.49 4.45
N VAL A 63 -3.94 -4.40 3.13
CA VAL A 63 -2.81 -4.23 2.22
C VAL A 63 -2.98 -2.93 1.47
N ILE A 64 -2.00 -2.04 1.56
CA ILE A 64 -2.01 -0.75 0.87
C ILE A 64 -0.80 -0.72 -0.02
N THR A 65 -1.01 -0.70 -1.33
CA THR A 65 0.04 -0.78 -2.34
C THR A 65 0.07 0.49 -3.18
N ALA A 66 1.25 1.07 -3.34
CA ALA A 66 1.50 2.16 -4.28
C ALA A 66 2.45 1.69 -5.37
N PHE A 67 1.99 1.76 -6.62
CA PHE A 67 2.77 1.46 -7.81
C PHE A 67 3.46 2.72 -8.30
N TYR A 68 4.70 2.59 -8.73
CA TYR A 68 5.48 3.67 -9.33
C TYR A 68 6.22 3.23 -10.59
N GLU A 69 6.44 4.20 -11.48
CA GLU A 69 7.24 4.00 -12.68
C GLU A 69 8.69 3.67 -12.34
N LYS A 70 9.32 2.89 -13.22
CA LYS A 70 10.74 2.58 -13.12
C LYS A 70 11.50 3.82 -13.59
N GLU A 71 12.41 4.34 -12.77
CA GLU A 71 13.32 5.38 -13.25
C GLU A 71 14.10 4.80 -14.45
N VAL A 72 13.79 5.29 -15.64
CA VAL A 72 14.52 4.93 -16.86
C VAL A 72 15.83 5.71 -16.81
N MET A 73 16.87 5.09 -16.27
CA MET A 73 18.25 5.60 -16.37
C MET A 73 18.78 5.59 -17.80
#